data_AF-A0A7S0TZQ4-F1
#
_entry.id   AF-A0A7S0TZQ4-F1
#
_cell.length_a   1.000
_cell.length_b   1.000
_cell.length_c   1.000
_cell.angle_alpha   90.00
_cell.angle_beta   90.00
_cell.angle_gamma   90.00
#
_symmetry.space_group_name_H-M   'P 1'
#
loop_
_entity.id
_entity.type
_entity.pdbx_description
1 polymer ?
#
loop_
_entity_poly.entity_id
_entity_poly.type
_entity_poly.pdbx_seq_one_letter_code
_entity_poly.pdbx_strand_id
1 'polypeptide(L)'
;MYAYRKSMPRLNKHLDDKWVKHCQRLHKQRLKQMKPAIDNKPPPKFVHLAQNLKKQQMDEERYSQIERDNYLLLDKMSYIMTHPQLLDEKYMGRPVTYGKSLNKEYRKKELMRITEENQQILRRIQHKEPYYSHEAWTNDARLSEEYLRNCAEYPICLPSSQLFSRSPPSRVTRTPRARQQREGEEDWG
;
A
#
# COMPACT_ATOMS: atom_id res chain seq x y z
N MET A 1 20.09 18.57 -27.55
CA MET A 1 21.28 18.85 -28.37
C MET A 1 22.01 20.05 -27.82
N TYR A 2 23.20 19.81 -27.24
CA TYR A 2 24.45 20.59 -27.33
C TYR A 2 25.50 19.72 -26.62
N ALA A 3 25.78 18.55 -27.20
CA ALA A 3 26.86 17.69 -26.73
C ALA A 3 28.18 18.22 -27.30
N TYR A 4 28.56 19.43 -26.90
CA TYR A 4 29.90 19.92 -27.15
C TYR A 4 30.81 19.21 -26.15
N ARG A 5 31.75 18.41 -26.65
CA ARG A 5 32.70 17.67 -25.83
C ARG A 5 33.91 18.56 -25.62
N LYS A 6 34.45 18.58 -24.40
CA LYS A 6 35.69 19.29 -24.03
C LYS A 6 36.87 18.97 -24.96
N SER A 7 36.85 17.79 -25.59
CA SER A 7 37.86 17.29 -26.52
C SER A 7 37.73 17.80 -27.96
N MET A 8 36.70 18.57 -28.32
CA MET A 8 36.61 19.14 -29.68
C MET A 8 37.56 20.33 -29.85
N PRO A 9 38.37 20.35 -30.93
CA PRO A 9 39.30 21.45 -31.16
C PRO A 9 38.54 22.75 -31.41
N ARG A 10 38.96 23.84 -30.75
CA ARG A 10 38.39 25.18 -30.91
C ARG A 10 39.49 26.13 -31.35
N LEU A 11 39.16 27.00 -32.30
CA LEU A 11 40.08 28.03 -32.78
C LEU A 11 40.34 29.10 -31.70
N ASN A 12 39.27 29.60 -31.05
CA ASN A 12 39.35 30.57 -29.96
C ASN A 12 38.36 30.22 -28.85
N LYS A 13 38.90 29.82 -27.69
CA LYS A 13 38.13 29.39 -26.52
C LYS A 13 37.15 30.45 -26.00
N HIS A 14 37.55 31.72 -25.98
CA HIS A 14 36.72 32.79 -25.40
C HIS A 14 35.51 33.15 -26.26
N LEU A 15 35.68 33.13 -27.59
CA LEU A 15 34.59 33.37 -28.52
C LEU A 15 33.60 32.20 -28.51
N ASP A 16 34.11 30.97 -28.45
CA ASP A 16 33.30 29.78 -28.33
C ASP A 16 32.48 29.76 -27.04
N ASP A 17 33.08 30.06 -25.89
CA ASP A 17 32.40 30.18 -24.60
C ASP A 17 31.26 31.22 -24.62
N LYS A 18 31.48 32.37 -25.28
CA LYS A 18 30.45 33.42 -25.44
C LYS A 18 29.30 32.91 -26.31
N TRP A 19 29.61 32.24 -27.42
CA TRP A 19 28.62 31.69 -28.34
C TRP A 19 27.76 30.60 -27.68
N VAL A 20 28.40 29.68 -26.97
CA VAL A 20 27.74 28.64 -26.18
C VAL A 20 26.78 29.27 -25.15
N LYS A 21 27.25 30.24 -24.35
CA LYS A 21 26.41 30.91 -23.34
C LYS A 21 25.20 31.59 -23.99
N HIS A 22 25.40 32.22 -25.15
CA HIS A 22 24.32 32.81 -25.92
C HIS A 22 23.28 31.77 -26.37
N CYS A 23 23.73 30.65 -26.96
CA CYS A 23 22.87 29.55 -27.38
C CYS A 23 22.10 28.93 -26.20
N GLN A 24 22.76 28.72 -25.06
CA GLN A 24 22.11 28.22 -23.83
C GLN A 24 21.04 29.18 -23.31
N ARG A 25 21.31 30.49 -23.32
CA ARG A 25 20.33 31.51 -22.93
C ARG A 25 19.12 31.50 -23.86
N LEU A 26 19.34 31.45 -25.16
CA LEU A 26 18.26 31.37 -26.16
C LEU A 26 17.44 30.09 -26.00
N HIS A 27 18.11 28.95 -25.76
CA HIS A 27 17.45 27.68 -25.49
C HIS A 27 16.58 27.73 -24.23
N LYS A 28 17.11 28.24 -23.11
CA LYS A 28 16.34 28.43 -21.87
C LYS A 28 15.14 29.37 -22.07
N GLN A 29 15.30 30.44 -22.85
CA GLN A 29 14.21 31.35 -23.19
C GLN A 29 13.13 30.64 -24.01
N ARG A 30 13.52 29.86 -25.03
CA ARG A 30 12.60 29.05 -25.83
C ARG A 30 11.86 28.02 -24.98
N LEU A 31 12.56 27.30 -24.09
CA LEU A 31 11.93 26.34 -23.17
C LEU A 31 10.91 27.01 -22.24
N LYS A 32 11.21 28.20 -21.70
CA LYS A 32 10.27 28.95 -20.86
C LYS A 32 9.01 29.40 -21.61
N GLN A 33 9.16 29.74 -22.89
CA GLN A 33 8.07 30.25 -23.73
C GLN A 33 7.32 29.14 -24.49
N MET A 34 7.86 27.92 -24.48
CA MET A 34 7.30 26.79 -25.21
C MET A 34 5.96 26.39 -24.60
N LYS A 35 4.90 26.49 -25.39
CA LYS A 35 3.57 26.01 -25.00
C LYS A 35 3.55 24.48 -25.11
N PRO A 36 2.84 23.78 -24.21
CA PRO A 36 2.64 22.34 -24.35
C PRO A 36 1.90 22.06 -25.67
N ALA A 37 2.42 21.12 -26.46
CA ALA A 37 1.81 20.73 -27.73
C ALA A 37 0.55 19.86 -27.54
N ILE A 38 0.43 19.23 -26.38
CA ILE A 38 -0.64 18.32 -26.00
C ILE A 38 -1.31 18.87 -24.76
N ASP A 39 -2.63 18.80 -24.71
CA ASP A 39 -3.37 19.11 -23.50
C ASP A 39 -3.06 18.06 -22.42
N ASN A 40 -2.39 18.49 -21.36
CA ASN A 40 -2.08 17.65 -20.20
C ASN A 40 -3.09 17.84 -19.06
N LYS A 41 -4.22 18.54 -19.31
CA LYS A 41 -5.26 18.68 -18.29
C LYS A 41 -5.88 17.32 -17.98
N PRO A 42 -6.23 17.06 -16.70
CA PRO A 42 -6.95 15.86 -16.35
C PRO A 42 -8.32 15.85 -17.07
N PRO A 43 -8.79 14.67 -17.52
CA PRO A 43 -10.10 14.56 -18.14
C PRO A 43 -11.21 14.97 -17.16
N PRO A 44 -12.38 15.42 -17.66
CA PRO A 44 -13.53 15.73 -16.82
C PRO A 44 -13.92 14.51 -15.96
N LYS A 45 -14.14 14.74 -14.67
CA LYS A 45 -14.65 13.71 -13.77
C LYS A 45 -16.16 13.58 -13.97
N PHE A 46 -16.61 12.38 -14.33
CA PHE A 46 -18.03 12.11 -14.45
C PHE A 46 -18.58 11.52 -13.15
N VAL A 47 -19.68 12.07 -12.65
CA VAL A 47 -20.31 11.65 -11.38
C VAL A 47 -20.67 10.16 -11.41
N HIS A 48 -21.17 9.65 -12.54
CA HIS A 48 -21.55 8.24 -12.70
C HIS A 48 -20.36 7.25 -12.69
N LEU A 49 -19.11 7.73 -12.87
CA LEU A 49 -17.90 6.92 -12.69
C LEU A 49 -17.36 6.98 -11.27
N ALA A 50 -17.66 8.06 -10.54
CA ALA A 50 -17.24 8.26 -9.16
C ALA A 50 -18.23 7.65 -8.16
N GLN A 51 -19.51 7.60 -8.51
CA GLN A 51 -20.59 7.17 -7.64
C GLN A 51 -21.48 6.13 -8.31
N ASN A 52 -21.63 4.98 -7.65
CA ASN A 52 -22.57 3.94 -8.04
C ASN A 52 -23.93 4.19 -7.36
N LEU A 53 -24.69 5.14 -7.88
CA LEU A 53 -25.97 5.59 -7.27
C LEU A 53 -26.95 4.43 -7.07
N LYS A 54 -27.04 3.48 -8.00
CA LYS A 54 -27.87 2.28 -7.87
C LYS A 54 -27.45 1.40 -6.68
N LYS A 55 -26.14 1.28 -6.44
CA LYS A 55 -25.63 0.51 -5.29
C LYS A 55 -26.01 1.21 -3.99
N GLN A 56 -25.80 2.52 -3.92
CA GLN A 56 -26.15 3.31 -2.74
C GLN A 56 -27.66 3.21 -2.42
N GLN A 57 -28.51 3.28 -3.45
CA GLN A 57 -29.94 3.06 -3.30
C GLN A 57 -30.27 1.66 -2.74
N MET A 58 -29.69 0.59 -3.32
CA MET A 58 -29.95 -0.76 -2.83
C MET A 58 -29.46 -0.98 -1.39
N ASP A 59 -28.32 -0.37 -1.03
CA ASP A 59 -27.80 -0.41 0.34
C ASP A 59 -28.78 0.28 1.30
N GLU A 60 -29.30 1.46 0.93
CA GLU A 60 -30.29 2.21 1.70
C GLU A 60 -31.61 1.43 1.88
N GLU A 61 -32.16 0.86 0.80
CA GLU A 61 -33.36 0.01 0.84
C GLU A 61 -33.14 -1.22 1.75
N ARG A 62 -31.96 -1.83 1.70
CA ARG A 62 -31.57 -2.95 2.56
C ARG A 62 -31.48 -2.52 4.03
N TYR A 63 -30.87 -1.38 4.34
CA TYR A 63 -30.79 -0.86 5.70
C TYR A 63 -32.18 -0.55 6.26
N SER A 64 -33.06 0.08 5.48
CA SER A 64 -34.45 0.35 5.90
C SER A 64 -35.24 -0.94 6.15
N GLN A 65 -34.98 -2.03 5.41
CA GLN A 65 -35.60 -3.33 5.68
C GLN A 65 -35.09 -3.90 7.00
N ILE A 66 -33.77 -3.90 7.23
CA ILE A 66 -33.16 -4.40 8.47
C ILE A 66 -33.68 -3.62 9.69
N GLU A 67 -33.78 -2.29 9.59
CA GLU A 67 -34.29 -1.45 10.68
C GLU A 67 -35.75 -1.76 11.01
N ARG A 68 -36.60 -1.94 10.00
CA ARG A 68 -38.00 -2.37 10.20
C ARG A 68 -38.09 -3.74 10.88
N ASP A 69 -37.28 -4.70 10.43
CA ASP A 69 -37.27 -6.04 11.00
C ASP A 69 -36.74 -6.04 12.45
N ASN A 70 -35.71 -5.23 12.73
CA ASN A 70 -35.19 -5.01 14.09
C ASN A 70 -36.24 -4.37 14.99
N TYR A 71 -36.96 -3.36 14.50
CA TYR A 71 -38.04 -2.72 15.25
C TYR A 71 -39.13 -3.74 15.61
N LEU A 72 -39.58 -4.53 14.63
CA LEU A 72 -40.60 -5.57 14.85
C LEU A 72 -40.11 -6.66 15.82
N LEU A 73 -38.84 -7.05 15.74
CA LEU A 73 -38.25 -8.01 16.66
C LEU A 73 -38.23 -7.46 18.09
N LEU A 74 -37.79 -6.21 18.27
CA LEU A 74 -37.75 -5.56 19.58
C LEU A 74 -39.14 -5.40 20.18
N ASP A 75 -40.13 -5.03 19.38
CA ASP A 75 -41.53 -4.94 19.79
C ASP A 75 -42.05 -6.29 20.28
N LYS A 76 -41.83 -7.37 19.51
CA LYS A 76 -42.19 -8.74 19.91
C LYS A 76 -41.46 -9.21 21.16
N MET A 77 -40.18 -8.93 21.28
CA MET A 77 -39.40 -9.28 22.47
C MET A 77 -39.88 -8.51 23.70
N SER A 78 -40.18 -7.21 23.56
CA SER A 78 -40.77 -6.39 24.62
C SER A 78 -42.13 -6.93 25.05
N TYR A 79 -42.98 -7.33 24.10
CA TYR A 79 -44.26 -7.96 24.37
C TYR A 79 -44.10 -9.26 25.17
N ILE A 80 -43.17 -10.13 24.77
CA ILE A 80 -42.86 -11.38 25.48
C ILE A 80 -42.33 -11.10 26.89
N MET A 81 -41.42 -10.15 27.04
CA MET A 81 -40.82 -9.78 28.34
C MET A 81 -41.85 -9.17 29.31
N THR A 82 -42.83 -8.44 28.80
CA THR A 82 -43.90 -7.83 29.61
C THR A 82 -45.02 -8.81 29.94
N HIS A 83 -45.20 -9.87 29.15
CA HIS A 83 -46.22 -10.91 29.35
C HIS A 83 -45.61 -12.32 29.53
N PRO A 84 -44.76 -12.55 30.55
CA PRO A 84 -44.13 -13.86 30.78
C PRO A 84 -45.14 -14.96 31.14
N GLN A 85 -46.35 -14.57 31.56
CA GLN A 85 -47.43 -15.46 32.00
C GLN A 85 -48.09 -16.25 30.85
N LEU A 86 -47.81 -15.89 29.59
CA LEU A 86 -48.29 -16.57 28.39
C LEU A 86 -47.27 -17.60 27.83
N LEU A 87 -46.08 -17.68 28.41
CA LEU A 87 -45.07 -18.67 28.06
C LEU A 87 -45.20 -19.86 29.02
N ASP A 88 -45.88 -20.91 28.58
CA ASP A 88 -45.97 -22.16 29.32
C ASP A 88 -44.56 -22.72 29.57
N GLU A 89 -44.20 -22.83 30.85
CA GLU A 89 -42.88 -23.23 31.37
C GLU A 89 -42.42 -24.59 30.79
N LYS A 90 -43.39 -25.37 30.32
CA LYS A 90 -43.25 -26.67 29.65
C LYS A 90 -42.47 -26.65 28.32
N TYR A 91 -42.29 -25.49 27.67
CA TYR A 91 -41.62 -25.37 26.36
C TYR A 91 -40.20 -24.78 26.41
N MET A 92 -39.70 -24.37 27.58
CA MET A 92 -38.33 -23.87 27.75
C MET A 92 -37.36 -25.05 27.92
N GLY A 93 -37.13 -25.77 26.82
CA GLY A 93 -36.20 -26.89 26.76
C GLY A 93 -34.76 -26.52 27.17
N ARG A 94 -34.05 -27.53 27.69
CA ARG A 94 -32.65 -27.48 28.18
C ARG A 94 -31.74 -26.60 27.29
N PRO A 95 -30.86 -25.75 27.87
CA PRO A 95 -29.97 -24.90 27.08
C PRO A 95 -29.13 -25.73 26.11
N VAL A 96 -29.20 -25.35 24.82
CA VAL A 96 -28.49 -26.00 23.73
C VAL A 96 -26.99 -25.79 23.94
N THR A 97 -26.31 -26.81 24.44
CA THR A 97 -24.85 -26.83 24.50
C THR A 97 -24.33 -26.91 23.07
N TYR A 98 -23.74 -25.84 22.56
CA TYR A 98 -23.14 -25.80 21.23
C TYR A 98 -22.11 -26.94 21.09
N GLY A 99 -22.44 -27.97 20.32
CA GLY A 99 -21.59 -29.13 20.10
C GLY A 99 -20.22 -28.71 19.55
N LYS A 100 -19.17 -29.42 19.98
CA LYS A 100 -17.80 -29.27 19.47
C LYS A 100 -17.85 -29.26 17.93
N SER A 101 -17.39 -28.17 17.30
CA SER A 101 -17.41 -28.05 15.84
C SER A 101 -16.74 -29.25 15.19
N LEU A 102 -17.49 -30.02 14.41
CA LEU A 102 -17.01 -31.21 13.68
C LEU A 102 -15.81 -30.91 12.77
N ASN A 103 -15.60 -29.64 12.42
CA ASN A 103 -14.51 -29.17 11.55
C ASN A 103 -13.23 -28.79 12.31
N LYS A 104 -13.15 -29.01 13.63
CA LYS A 104 -11.97 -28.65 14.43
C LYS A 104 -10.70 -29.34 13.94
N GLU A 105 -10.78 -30.63 13.61
CA GLU A 105 -9.63 -31.41 13.17
C GLU A 105 -9.16 -31.01 11.77
N TYR A 106 -10.11 -30.72 10.87
CA TYR A 106 -9.81 -30.21 9.53
C TYR A 106 -9.11 -28.84 9.60
N ARG A 107 -9.64 -27.90 10.41
CA ARG A 107 -9.01 -26.59 10.64
C ARG A 107 -7.60 -26.71 11.21
N LYS A 108 -7.37 -27.66 12.11
CA LYS A 108 -6.06 -27.92 12.70
C LYS A 108 -5.06 -28.45 11.66
N LYS A 109 -5.49 -29.39 10.81
CA LYS A 109 -4.66 -29.93 9.71
C LYS A 109 -4.31 -28.86 8.68
N GLU A 110 -5.30 -28.04 8.28
CA GLU A 110 -5.07 -26.96 7.32
C GLU A 110 -4.13 -25.89 7.88
N LEU A 111 -4.27 -25.55 9.17
CA LEU A 111 -3.36 -24.62 9.84
C LEU A 111 -1.91 -25.15 9.86
N MET A 112 -1.70 -26.44 10.13
CA MET A 112 -0.38 -27.06 10.10
C MET A 112 0.23 -27.00 8.70
N ARG A 113 -0.55 -27.36 7.67
CA ARG A 113 -0.12 -27.30 6.26
C ARG A 113 0.31 -25.89 5.86
N ILE A 114 -0.52 -24.88 6.14
CA ILE A 114 -0.19 -23.47 5.84
C ILE A 114 1.08 -23.04 6.57
N THR A 115 1.24 -23.45 7.83
CA THR A 115 2.42 -23.11 8.63
C THR A 115 3.69 -23.70 8.02
N GLU A 116 3.63 -24.96 7.59
CA GLU A 116 4.76 -25.63 6.94
C GLU A 116 5.12 -25.00 5.59
N GLU A 117 4.12 -24.72 4.74
CA GLU A 117 4.32 -24.01 3.47
C GLU A 117 4.98 -22.64 3.69
N ASN A 118 4.51 -21.87 4.69
CA ASN A 118 5.09 -20.59 5.05
C ASN A 118 6.55 -20.72 5.52
N GLN A 119 6.88 -21.76 6.29
CA GLN A 119 8.26 -22.02 6.71
C GLN A 119 9.16 -22.37 5.52
N GLN A 120 8.66 -23.13 4.54
CA GLN A 120 9.40 -23.43 3.32
C GLN A 120 9.67 -22.18 2.49
N ILE A 121 8.66 -21.32 2.32
CA ILE A 121 8.80 -20.03 1.62
C ILE A 121 9.84 -19.15 2.32
N LEU A 122 9.76 -19.02 3.65
CA LEU A 122 10.70 -18.24 4.43
C LEU A 122 12.13 -18.73 4.25
N ARG A 123 12.35 -20.05 4.30
CA ARG A 123 13.66 -20.65 4.05
C ARG A 123 14.18 -20.31 2.65
N ARG A 124 13.33 -20.40 1.61
CA ARG A 124 13.71 -20.04 0.24
C ARG A 124 14.11 -18.57 0.13
N ILE A 125 13.37 -17.67 0.75
CA ILE A 125 13.68 -16.23 0.74
C ILE A 125 15.01 -15.96 1.45
N GLN A 126 15.23 -16.58 2.61
CA GLN A 126 16.45 -16.36 3.40
C GLN A 126 17.71 -16.94 2.77
N HIS A 127 17.60 -18.09 2.10
CA HIS A 127 18.74 -18.75 1.45
C HIS A 127 18.98 -18.25 0.02
N LYS A 128 18.03 -17.53 -0.57
CA LYS A 128 18.20 -16.99 -1.93
C LYS A 128 19.18 -15.82 -1.89
N GLU A 129 20.33 -16.01 -2.50
CA GLU A 129 21.29 -14.92 -2.68
C GLU A 129 20.70 -13.79 -3.54
N PRO A 130 21.00 -12.52 -3.21
CA PRO A 130 20.58 -11.38 -4.01
C PRO A 130 21.22 -11.46 -5.39
N TYR A 131 20.39 -11.36 -6.44
CA TYR A 131 20.86 -11.39 -7.83
C TYR A 131 21.71 -10.16 -8.19
N TYR A 132 21.42 -9.03 -7.54
CA TYR A 132 22.17 -7.78 -7.72
C TYR A 132 22.94 -7.45 -6.44
N SER A 133 24.25 -7.22 -6.58
CA SER A 133 25.06 -6.67 -5.50
C SER A 133 24.87 -5.15 -5.44
N HIS A 134 24.25 -4.67 -4.37
CA HIS A 134 24.11 -3.23 -4.14
C HIS A 134 25.48 -2.54 -4.10
N GLU A 135 26.51 -3.19 -3.55
CA GLU A 135 27.87 -2.65 -3.53
C GLU A 135 28.42 -2.47 -4.95
N ALA A 136 28.26 -3.48 -5.81
CA ALA A 136 28.68 -3.39 -7.21
C ALA A 136 27.98 -2.23 -7.93
N TRP A 137 26.67 -2.07 -7.72
CA TRP A 137 25.91 -0.96 -8.31
C TRP A 137 26.31 0.41 -7.75
N THR A 138 26.61 0.50 -6.45
CA THR A 138 27.09 1.77 -5.88
C THR A 138 28.46 2.15 -6.43
N ASN A 139 29.35 1.18 -6.62
CA ASN A 139 30.67 1.41 -7.20
C ASN A 139 30.56 1.78 -8.69
N ASP A 140 29.73 1.07 -9.45
CA ASP A 140 29.48 1.36 -10.86
C ASP A 140 28.83 2.75 -11.06
N ALA A 141 27.89 3.13 -10.20
CA ALA A 141 27.29 4.46 -10.20
C ALA A 141 28.34 5.55 -9.88
N ARG A 142 29.22 5.31 -8.90
CA ARG A 142 30.30 6.23 -8.55
C ARG A 142 31.30 6.40 -9.69
N LEU A 143 31.70 5.31 -10.33
CA LEU A 143 32.60 5.31 -11.48
C LEU A 143 31.98 6.04 -12.68
N SER A 144 30.70 5.76 -12.95
CA SER A 144 29.93 6.43 -13.99
C SER A 144 29.80 7.94 -13.71
N GLU A 145 29.57 8.33 -12.46
CA GLU A 145 29.57 9.75 -12.05
C GLU A 145 30.93 10.40 -12.28
N GLU A 146 32.02 9.72 -11.95
CA GLU A 146 33.38 10.22 -12.18
C GLU A 146 33.67 10.40 -13.68
N TYR A 147 33.38 9.40 -14.51
CA TYR A 147 33.51 9.52 -15.96
C TYR A 147 32.67 10.66 -16.51
N LEU A 148 31.46 10.82 -15.99
CA LEU A 148 30.55 11.89 -16.39
C LEU A 148 31.10 13.27 -15.98
N ARG A 149 31.61 13.43 -14.75
CA ARG A 149 32.27 14.66 -14.29
C ARG A 149 33.51 15.00 -15.13
N ASN A 150 34.32 14.00 -15.46
CA ASN A 150 35.54 14.17 -16.25
C ASN A 150 35.24 14.56 -17.71
N CYS A 151 34.18 13.99 -18.30
CA CYS A 151 33.78 14.26 -19.67
C CYS A 151 32.89 15.50 -19.83
N ALA A 152 32.31 16.01 -18.74
CA ALA A 152 31.37 17.12 -18.80
C ALA A 152 32.06 18.47 -18.90
N GLU A 153 31.54 19.29 -19.81
CA GLU A 153 32.00 20.66 -20.02
C GLU A 153 31.22 21.68 -19.19
N TYR A 154 29.96 21.39 -18.86
CA TYR A 154 29.07 22.26 -18.08
C TYR A 154 28.75 21.62 -16.73
N PRO A 155 28.44 22.42 -15.70
CA PRO A 155 28.07 21.89 -14.39
C PRO A 155 26.86 20.97 -14.53
N ILE A 156 27.03 19.73 -14.11
CA ILE A 156 25.99 18.70 -14.15
C ILE A 156 25.19 18.80 -12.86
N CYS A 157 23.90 19.09 -12.97
CA CYS A 157 22.98 19.03 -11.84
C CYS A 157 22.59 17.56 -11.63
N LEU A 158 23.43 16.80 -10.93
CA LEU A 158 23.03 15.46 -10.49
C LEU A 158 22.03 15.60 -9.34
N PRO A 159 20.92 14.85 -9.34
CA PRO A 159 20.03 14.81 -8.20
C PRO A 159 20.83 14.36 -6.98
N SER A 160 20.81 15.17 -5.90
CA SER A 160 21.55 14.85 -4.67
C SER A 160 21.15 13.45 -4.19
N SER A 161 22.14 12.59 -3.95
CA SER A 161 21.95 11.26 -3.36
C SER A 161 21.20 11.30 -2.02
N GLN A 162 21.15 12.48 -1.38
CA GLN A 162 20.36 12.74 -0.17
C GLN A 162 18.84 12.64 -0.37
N LEU A 163 18.32 12.78 -1.59
CA LEU A 163 16.88 12.66 -1.84
C LEU A 163 16.36 11.21 -1.70
N PHE A 164 17.27 10.23 -1.65
CA PHE A 164 16.95 8.80 -1.51
C PHE A 164 17.40 8.20 -0.18
N SER A 165 17.83 9.00 0.80
CA SER A 165 17.93 8.53 2.19
C SER A 165 16.55 8.40 2.81
N ARG A 166 15.67 7.59 2.19
CA ARG A 166 14.60 6.96 2.94
C ARG A 166 15.30 6.02 3.90
N SER A 167 15.40 6.45 5.15
CA SER A 167 15.64 5.53 6.26
C SER A 167 14.78 4.30 6.00
N PRO A 168 15.32 3.06 6.07
CA PRO A 168 14.48 1.89 5.98
C PRO A 168 13.33 2.09 6.97
N PRO A 169 12.05 1.96 6.56
CA PRO A 169 10.96 2.09 7.50
C PRO A 169 11.28 1.15 8.66
N SER A 170 11.39 1.71 9.87
CA SER A 170 11.68 0.97 11.09
C SER A 170 10.86 -0.31 11.04
N ARG A 171 11.54 -1.46 11.01
CA ARG A 171 10.92 -2.78 10.94
C ARG A 171 9.82 -2.79 12.01
N VAL A 172 8.55 -2.70 11.59
CA VAL A 172 7.42 -2.79 12.51
C VAL A 172 7.45 -4.23 12.99
N THR A 173 8.13 -4.47 14.10
CA THR A 173 7.96 -5.66 14.91
C THR A 173 6.52 -5.61 15.38
N ARG A 174 5.62 -6.23 14.62
CA ARG A 174 4.29 -6.56 15.11
C ARG A 174 4.52 -7.51 16.27
N THR A 175 4.59 -6.95 17.48
CA THR A 175 4.55 -7.72 18.72
C THR A 175 3.31 -8.61 18.66
N PRO A 176 3.43 -9.93 18.86
CA PRO A 176 2.27 -10.79 18.92
C PRO A 176 1.39 -10.30 20.07
N ARG A 177 0.14 -9.92 19.75
CA ARG A 177 -0.87 -9.53 20.74
C ARG A 177 -1.01 -10.68 21.73
N ALA A 178 -0.62 -10.46 22.98
CA ALA A 178 -0.77 -11.44 24.04
C ALA A 178 -2.23 -11.89 24.09
N ARG A 179 -2.45 -13.18 23.90
CA ARG A 179 -3.75 -13.82 24.06
C ARG A 179 -4.01 -13.85 25.55
N GLN A 180 -4.84 -12.94 26.07
CA GLN A 180 -5.34 -13.03 27.44
C GLN A 180 -5.95 -14.42 27.63
N GLN A 181 -5.25 -15.28 28.36
CA GLN A 181 -5.85 -16.45 28.97
C GLN A 181 -6.63 -15.91 30.17
N ARG A 182 -7.96 -15.87 30.06
CA ARG A 182 -8.81 -15.84 31.25
C ARG A 182 -8.77 -17.26 31.81
N GLU A 183 -7.87 -17.49 32.76
CA GLU A 183 -8.03 -18.54 33.74
C GLU A 183 -9.21 -18.10 34.61
N GLY A 184 -10.36 -18.71 34.38
CA GLY A 184 -11.43 -18.73 35.37
C GLY A 184 -11.20 -19.96 36.22
N GLU A 185 -10.86 -19.75 37.49
CA GLU A 185 -11.02 -20.73 38.55
C GLU A 185 -12.50 -21.18 38.55
N GLU A 186 -12.74 -22.44 38.24
CA GLU A 186 -14.00 -23.11 38.58
C GLU A 186 -13.75 -23.83 39.92
N ASP A 187 -14.13 -23.10 40.97
CA ASP A 187 -14.28 -23.57 42.35
C ASP A 187 -15.40 -24.65 42.36
N TRP A 188 -15.07 -25.86 42.83
CA TRP A 188 -16.06 -26.93 42.99
C TRP A 188 -16.68 -26.80 44.38
N GLY A 189 -17.90 -26.25 44.42
CA GLY A 189 -18.82 -26.27 45.56
C GLY A 189 -20.24 -26.54 45.09
#